data_AF-A0A956YBB8-F1
#
_entry.id   AF-A0A956YBB8-F1
#
_cell.length_a   1.000
_cell.length_b   1.000
_cell.length_c   1.000
_cell.angle_alpha   90.00
_cell.angle_beta   90.00
_cell.angle_gamma   90.00
#
_symmetry.space_group_name_H-M   'P 1'
#
loop_
_entity.id
_entity.type
_entity.pdbx_description
1 polymer ?
#
loop_
_entity_poly.entity_id
_entity_poly.type
_entity_poly.pdbx_seq_one_letter_code
_entity_poly.pdbx_strand_id
1 'polypeptide(L)' 'RACDEVEGAGVWAVRGHHSEARILPGLTGKWGEADDCTKCGKCVMACPTGALFDKQVATAEMKKDCGLLVRLVEHRERVL' A
#
# COMPACT_ATOMS: atom_id res chain seq x y z
N ARG A 1 5.96 2.08 -3.70
CA ARG A 1 5.25 1.88 -4.99
C ARG A 1 3.78 2.25 -4.93
N ALA A 2 2.84 1.41 -4.48
CA ALA A 2 1.40 1.76 -4.56
C ALA A 2 1.03 3.12 -3.91
N CYS A 3 1.60 3.43 -2.73
CA CYS A 3 1.38 4.74 -2.10
C CYS A 3 2.05 5.90 -2.83
N ASP A 4 3.15 5.69 -3.56
CA ASP A 4 3.89 6.77 -4.22
C ASP A 4 3.36 7.02 -5.64
N GLU A 5 3.15 5.95 -6.39
CA GLU A 5 2.82 6.00 -7.82
C GLU A 5 1.31 6.09 -8.06
N VAL A 6 0.50 5.39 -7.26
CA VAL A 6 -0.96 5.30 -7.49
C VAL A 6 -1.74 6.27 -6.61
N GLU A 7 -1.31 6.48 -5.36
CA GLU A 7 -1.92 7.46 -4.47
C GLU A 7 -1.22 8.83 -4.53
N GLY A 8 0.10 8.87 -4.64
CA GLY A 8 0.88 10.12 -4.53
C GLY A 8 1.16 10.55 -3.09
N ALA A 9 0.99 9.66 -2.12
CA ALA A 9 1.06 9.94 -0.69
C ALA A 9 2.44 9.67 -0.05
N GLY A 10 3.35 8.94 -0.70
CA GLY A 10 4.73 8.82 -0.20
C GLY A 10 4.92 8.02 1.10
N VAL A 11 3.89 7.28 1.56
CA VAL A 11 3.84 6.76 2.95
C VAL A 11 4.90 5.70 3.26
N TRP A 12 5.32 4.89 2.29
CA TRP A 12 6.16 3.71 2.56
C TRP A 12 7.63 3.97 2.27
N ALA A 13 8.49 3.69 3.24
CA ALA A 13 9.94 3.71 3.10
C ALA A 13 10.54 2.30 3.30
N VAL A 14 11.76 2.12 2.81
CA VAL A 14 12.59 0.94 3.11
C VAL A 14 13.74 1.39 4.01
N ARG A 15 13.94 0.70 5.13
CA ARG A 15 15.10 0.90 6.03
C ARG A 15 15.94 -0.36 6.10
N GLY A 16 17.25 -0.18 6.19
CA GLY A 16 18.21 -1.27 6.28
C GLY A 16 18.63 -1.77 4.90
N HIS A 17 19.56 -2.72 4.90
CA HIS A 17 20.13 -3.28 3.69
C HIS A 17 20.13 -4.80 3.77
N HIS A 18 20.17 -5.47 2.61
CA HIS A 18 20.27 -6.92 2.52
C HIS A 18 19.10 -7.61 3.26
N SER A 19 19.37 -8.65 4.06
CA SER A 19 18.40 -9.37 4.89
C SER A 19 17.75 -8.54 6.01
N GLU A 20 18.34 -7.39 6.35
CA GLU A 20 17.80 -6.49 7.39
C GLU A 20 16.82 -5.46 6.84
N ALA A 21 16.59 -5.44 5.52
CA ALA A 21 15.62 -4.53 4.92
C ALA A 21 14.21 -4.75 5.52
N ARG A 22 13.57 -3.66 5.91
CA ARG A 22 12.19 -3.63 6.42
C ARG A 22 11.41 -2.51 5.74
N ILE A 23 10.12 -2.74 5.56
CA ILE A 23 9.17 -1.72 5.08
C ILE A 23 8.63 -0.96 6.30
N LEU A 24 8.68 0.38 6.27
CA LEU A 24 8.19 1.23 7.35
C LEU A 24 7.20 2.27 6.83
N PRO A 25 6.12 2.54 7.58
CA PRO A 25 5.18 3.61 7.27
C PRO A 25 5.62 4.92 7.94
N GLY A 26 5.92 5.94 7.13
CA GLY A 26 6.26 7.30 7.58
C GLY A 26 7.37 7.35 8.63
N LEU A 27 7.42 8.47 9.38
CA LEU A 27 8.38 8.67 10.48
C LEU A 27 7.91 8.06 11.81
N THR A 28 6.60 7.88 12.00
CA THR A 28 6.01 7.37 13.25
C THR A 28 6.15 5.85 13.40
N GLY A 29 6.43 5.14 12.30
CA GLY A 29 6.62 3.69 12.28
C GLY A 29 5.32 2.88 12.45
N LYS A 30 4.17 3.54 12.58
CA LYS A 30 2.86 2.87 12.70
C LYS A 30 2.00 3.06 11.45
N TRP A 31 1.65 1.92 10.85
CA TRP A 31 0.85 1.90 9.64
C TRP A 31 -0.60 2.33 9.93
N GLY A 32 -1.14 3.22 9.09
CA GLY A 32 -2.47 3.80 9.27
C GLY A 32 -2.52 5.02 10.20
N GLU A 33 -1.43 5.31 10.91
CA GLU A 33 -1.25 6.48 11.78
C GLU A 33 -0.28 7.51 11.18
N ALA A 34 0.35 7.22 10.04
CA ALA A 34 1.19 8.19 9.33
C ALA A 34 0.34 9.36 8.82
N ASP A 35 0.81 10.59 9.00
CA ASP A 35 0.09 11.82 8.63
C ASP A 35 -0.26 11.87 7.14
N ASP A 36 0.64 11.38 6.29
CA ASP A 36 0.43 11.35 4.83
C ASP A 36 -0.50 10.20 4.37
N CYS A 37 -0.94 9.32 5.29
CA CYS A 37 -1.79 8.19 4.93
C CYS A 37 -3.24 8.63 4.68
N THR A 38 -3.70 8.51 3.43
CA THR A 38 -5.09 8.82 3.04
C THR A 38 -6.09 7.71 3.37
N LYS A 39 -5.64 6.60 3.95
CA LYS A 39 -6.45 5.41 4.27
C LYS A 39 -7.17 4.80 3.04
N CYS A 40 -6.64 5.02 1.83
CA CYS A 40 -7.22 4.55 0.58
C CYS A 40 -7.22 3.03 0.35
N GLY A 41 -6.46 2.26 1.14
CA GLY A 41 -6.39 0.80 1.04
C GLY A 41 -5.63 0.23 -0.17
N LYS A 42 -5.13 1.07 -1.09
CA LYS A 42 -4.41 0.62 -2.31
C LYS A 42 -3.19 -0.25 -2.00
N CYS A 43 -2.43 0.05 -0.95
CA CYS A 43 -1.31 -0.78 -0.50
C CYS A 43 -1.73 -2.14 0.06
N VAL A 44 -2.89 -2.22 0.71
CA VAL A 44 -3.50 -3.48 1.18
C VAL A 44 -3.85 -4.35 -0.01
N MET A 45 -4.46 -3.77 -1.05
CA MET A 45 -4.81 -4.48 -2.29
C MET A 45 -3.56 -4.92 -3.07
N ALA A 46 -2.50 -4.12 -3.07
CA ALA A 46 -1.24 -4.42 -3.74
C ALA A 46 -0.46 -5.59 -3.11
N CYS A 47 -0.57 -5.79 -1.80
CA CYS A 47 0.29 -6.70 -1.06
C CYS A 47 -0.03 -8.17 -1.41
N PRO A 48 0.89 -8.94 -2.02
CA PRO A 48 0.57 -10.30 -2.46
C PRO A 48 0.58 -11.32 -1.32
N THR A 49 1.35 -11.08 -0.26
CA THR A 49 1.57 -12.05 0.83
C THR A 49 0.59 -11.94 1.98
N GLY A 50 -0.24 -10.89 2.00
CA GLY A 50 -1.11 -10.61 3.15
C GLY A 50 -0.39 -10.00 4.35
N ALA A 51 0.87 -9.54 4.21
CA ALA A 51 1.53 -8.74 5.24
C ALA A 51 0.75 -7.44 5.57
N LEU A 52 0.00 -6.92 4.59
CA LEU A 52 -1.02 -5.89 4.77
C LEU A 52 -2.40 -6.49 4.44
N PHE A 53 -3.32 -6.34 5.39
CA PHE A 53 -4.69 -6.82 5.33
C PHE A 53 -5.64 -5.92 6.13
N ASP A 54 -6.93 -5.98 5.81
CA ASP A 54 -7.96 -5.25 6.54
C ASP A 54 -8.13 -5.80 7.96
N LYS A 55 -8.20 -4.94 8.98
CA LYS A 55 -8.32 -5.36 10.38
C LYS A 55 -9.60 -6.13 10.69
N GLN A 56 -10.64 -5.98 9.87
CA GLN A 56 -11.95 -6.59 10.06
C GLN A 56 -12.06 -7.98 9.42
N VAL A 57 -11.04 -8.41 8.66
CA VAL A 57 -11.06 -9.67 7.89
C VAL A 57 -9.79 -10.46 8.18
N ALA A 58 -9.92 -11.78 8.35
CA ALA A 58 -8.74 -12.63 8.51
C ALA A 58 -7.87 -12.60 7.24
N THR A 59 -6.55 -12.68 7.38
CA THR A 59 -5.61 -12.55 6.26
C THR A 59 -5.89 -13.52 5.12
N ALA A 60 -6.30 -14.76 5.43
CA ALA A 60 -6.61 -15.80 4.44
C ALA A 60 -7.98 -15.62 3.76
N GLU A 61 -8.88 -14.83 4.35
CA GLU A 61 -10.25 -14.63 3.88
C GLU A 61 -10.38 -13.36 3.03
N MET A 62 -9.41 -12.45 3.12
CA MET A 62 -9.44 -11.18 2.40
C MET A 62 -9.31 -11.39 0.89
N LYS A 63 -10.40 -11.11 0.17
CA LYS A 63 -10.39 -11.12 -1.29
C LYS A 63 -9.62 -9.92 -1.82
N LYS A 64 -8.59 -10.18 -2.63
CA LYS A 64 -7.84 -9.14 -3.34
C LYS A 64 -8.25 -9.09 -4.80
N ASP A 65 -8.43 -7.87 -5.28
CA ASP A 65 -8.60 -7.58 -6.69
C ASP A 65 -7.24 -7.22 -7.29
N CYS A 66 -6.57 -8.21 -7.88
CA CYS A 66 -5.25 -8.05 -8.48
C CYS A 66 -5.21 -7.02 -9.63
N GLY A 67 -6.36 -6.74 -10.26
CA GLY A 67 -6.45 -5.82 -11.40
C GLY A 67 -6.87 -4.40 -11.03
N LEU A 68 -7.14 -4.11 -9.75
CA LEU A 68 -7.65 -2.81 -9.32
C LEU A 68 -6.65 -1.69 -9.63
N LEU A 69 -5.39 -1.84 -9.21
CA LEU A 69 -4.40 -0.77 -9.35
C LEU A 69 -4.07 -0.47 -10.81
N VAL A 70 -4.03 -1.49 -11.66
CA VAL A 70 -3.84 -1.34 -13.10
C VAL A 70 -4.94 -0.47 -13.69
N ARG A 71 -6.22 -0.81 -13.42
CA ARG A 71 -7.37 -0.04 -13.91
C ARG A 71 -7.38 1.40 -13.40
N LEU A 72 -6.95 1.63 -12.16
CA LEU A 72 -6.86 2.99 -11.60
C LEU A 72 -5.81 3.83 -12.33
N VAL A 73 -4.64 3.26 -12.64
CA VAL A 73 -3.58 3.96 -13.40
C VAL A 73 -4.02 4.21 -14.84
N GLU A 74 -4.56 3.20 -15.53
CA GLU A 74 -5.06 3.34 -16.90
C GLU A 74 -6.14 4.42 -17.02
N HIS A 75 -7.07 4.48 -16.04
CA HIS A 75 -8.10 5.50 -16.03
C HIS A 75 -7.51 6.90 -15.84
N ARG A 76 -6.50 7.05 -14.98
CA ARG A 76 -5.83 8.35 -14.77
C ARG A 76 -5.17 8.84 -16.05
N GLU A 77 -4.48 7.97 -16.78
CA GLU A 77 -3.80 8.31 -18.04
C GLU A 77 -4.76 8.72 -19.16
N ARG A 78 -6.01 8.19 -19.17
CA ARG A 78 -7.02 8.59 -20.16
C ARG A 78 -7.70 9.93 -19.89
N VAL A 79 -7.62 10.43 -18.66
CA VAL A 79 -8.28 11.67 -18.22
C VAL A 79 -7.32 12.87 -18.25
N LEU A 80 -6.01 12.61 -18.39
CA LEU A 80 -4.96 13.61 -18.60
C LEU A 80 -4.79 13.89 -20.10
#